data_AF-A0ABC9T1Z6-F1
#
_entry.id   AF-A0ABC9T1Z6-F1
#
_cell.length_a   1.000
_cell.length_b   1.000
_cell.length_c   1.000
_cell.angle_alpha   90.00
_cell.angle_beta   90.00
_cell.angle_gamma   90.00
#
_symmetry.space_group_name_H-M   'P 1'
#
loop_
_entity.id
_entity.type
_entity.pdbx_description
1 polymer ?
#
loop_
_entity_poly.entity_id
_entity_poly.type
_entity_poly.pdbx_seq_one_letter_code
_entity_poly.pdbx_strand_id
1 'polypeptide(L)' 'MNTLKVKQLANKEGLNILEDSIVINESGVDFQVAHVKEQNGDKWILRIPRRPESMRHVQREKKH' A
#
# COMPACT_ATOMS: atom_id res chain seq x y z
N MET A 1 9.73 1.03 -6.10
CA MET A 1 9.25 0.65 -4.75
C MET A 1 9.67 -0.79 -4.50
N ASN A 2 10.47 -1.10 -3.48
CA ASN A 2 10.90 -2.49 -3.22
C ASN A 2 9.80 -3.28 -2.49
N THR A 3 9.55 -4.50 -2.94
CA THR A 3 8.63 -5.48 -2.32
C THR A 3 8.97 -5.75 -0.86
N LEU A 4 10.28 -5.81 -0.52
CA LEU A 4 10.79 -5.89 0.86
C LEU A 4 10.26 -4.77 1.78
N LYS A 5 10.23 -3.51 1.30
CA LYS A 5 9.70 -2.38 2.09
C LYS A 5 8.20 -2.53 2.34
N VAL A 6 7.46 -3.04 1.35
CA VAL A 6 6.02 -3.28 1.46
C VAL A 6 5.75 -4.39 2.48
N LYS A 7 6.53 -5.48 2.46
CA LYS A 7 6.47 -6.55 3.46
C LYS A 7 6.79 -6.04 4.87
N GLN A 8 7.84 -5.24 5.04
CA GLN A 8 8.20 -4.69 6.35
C GLN A 8 7.10 -3.76 6.89
N LEU A 9 6.48 -2.94 6.03
CA LEU A 9 5.38 -2.07 6.43
C LEU A 9 4.15 -2.88 6.85
N ALA A 10 3.76 -3.87 6.06
CA ALA A 10 2.65 -4.75 6.39
C ALA A 10 2.91 -5.52 7.71
N ASN A 11 4.12 -6.07 7.89
CA ASN A 11 4.48 -6.80 9.09
C ASN A 11 4.48 -5.90 10.34
N LYS A 12 4.87 -4.63 10.20
CA LYS A 12 4.78 -3.63 11.27
C LYS A 12 3.33 -3.37 11.73
N GLU A 13 2.38 -3.43 10.80
CA GLU A 13 0.95 -3.32 11.09
C GLU A 13 0.32 -4.67 11.49
N GLY A 14 1.12 -5.75 11.59
CA GLY A 14 0.67 -7.10 11.97
C GLY A 14 0.22 -7.99 10.81
N LEU A 15 0.37 -7.55 9.56
CA LEU A 15 0.00 -8.30 8.35
C LEU A 15 1.20 -9.08 7.81
N ASN A 16 1.12 -10.41 7.81
CA ASN A 16 2.20 -11.26 7.32
C ASN A 16 2.02 -11.62 5.84
N ILE A 17 2.48 -10.73 4.96
CA ILE A 17 2.34 -10.87 3.50
C ILE A 17 3.52 -11.58 2.85
N LEU A 18 3.23 -12.32 1.78
CA LEU A 18 4.19 -13.01 0.94
C LEU A 18 4.81 -12.02 -0.05
N GLU A 19 6.11 -11.79 0.09
CA GLU A 19 6.87 -10.87 -0.79
C GLU A 19 6.76 -11.24 -2.27
N ASP A 20 6.85 -12.54 -2.54
CA ASP A 20 6.79 -13.12 -3.88
C ASP A 20 5.44 -12.88 -4.55
N SER A 21 4.39 -12.72 -3.75
CA SER A 21 3.05 -12.43 -4.23
C SER A 21 2.74 -10.93 -4.34
N ILE A 22 3.71 -10.04 -4.08
CA ILE A 22 3.52 -8.59 -4.18
C ILE A 22 3.56 -8.17 -5.64
N VAL A 23 2.41 -7.78 -6.19
CA VAL A 23 2.26 -7.27 -7.54
C VAL A 23 1.88 -5.79 -7.49
N ILE A 24 2.86 -4.94 -7.77
CA ILE A 24 2.67 -3.49 -7.84
C ILE A 24 2.05 -3.15 -9.19
N ASN A 25 0.85 -2.57 -9.16
CA ASN A 25 0.12 -2.08 -10.31
C ASN A 25 0.10 -0.55 -10.27
N GLU A 26 0.83 0.08 -11.20
CA GLU A 26 0.91 1.54 -11.34
C GLU A 26 -0.26 2.11 -12.16
N SER A 27 -1.48 1.63 -11.93
CA SER A 27 -2.64 1.96 -12.76
C SER A 27 -3.28 3.32 -12.42
N GLY A 28 -2.82 4.02 -11.38
CA GLY A 28 -3.36 5.31 -10.94
C GLY A 28 -2.40 6.48 -11.16
N VAL A 29 -2.94 7.61 -11.63
CA VAL A 29 -2.20 8.88 -11.75
C VAL A 29 -1.77 9.39 -10.36
N ASP A 30 -2.66 9.28 -9.37
CA ASP A 30 -2.46 9.81 -8.00
C ASP A 30 -2.02 8.76 -6.97
N PHE A 31 -2.36 7.49 -7.19
CA PHE A 31 -2.13 6.39 -6.24
C PHE A 31 -1.47 5.20 -6.90
N GLN A 32 -0.48 4.63 -6.21
CA GLN A 32 0.11 3.35 -6.54
C GLN A 32 -0.68 2.25 -5.83
N VAL A 33 -1.13 1.24 -6.56
CA VAL A 33 -1.84 0.09 -5.99
C VAL A 33 -0.88 -1.08 -5.94
N ALA A 34 -0.73 -1.71 -4.78
CA ALA A 34 0.02 -2.96 -4.65
C ALA A 34 -0.92 -4.06 -4.20
N HIS A 35 -1.07 -5.08 -5.04
CA HIS A 35 -1.77 -6.30 -4.69
C HIS A 35 -0.80 -7.20 -3.93
N VAL A 36 -1.18 -7.62 -2.74
CA VAL A 36 -0.36 -8.52 -1.92
C VAL A 36 -1.23 -9.67 -1.43
N LYS A 37 -0.61 -10.82 -1.19
CA LYS A 37 -1.29 -11.94 -0.53
C LYS A 37 -0.67 -12.17 0.84
N GLU A 38 -1.52 -12.44 1.80
CA GLU A 38 -1.12 -12.93 3.11
C GLU A 38 -0.74 -14.41 3.04
N GLN A 39 0.05 -14.87 4.02
CA GLN A 39 0.35 -16.29 4.20
C GLN A 39 -0.90 -17.17 4.37
N ASN A 40 -1.98 -16.60 4.89
CA ASN A 40 -3.26 -17.28 5.07
C ASN A 40 -4.07 -17.44 3.76
N GLY A 41 -3.59 -16.84 2.66
CA GLY A 41 -4.25 -16.87 1.36
C GLY A 41 -5.13 -15.65 1.07
N ASP A 42 -5.34 -14.79 2.07
CA ASP A 42 -6.10 -13.55 1.95
C ASP A 42 -5.41 -12.53 1.03
N LYS A 43 -6.19 -11.92 0.14
CA LYS A 43 -5.70 -10.91 -0.81
C LYS A 43 -5.93 -9.52 -0.22
N TRP A 44 -4.85 -8.76 -0.11
CA TRP A 44 -4.86 -7.40 0.39
C TRP A 44 -4.47 -6.42 -0.72
N ILE A 45 -5.05 -5.22 -0.65
CA ILE A 45 -4.77 -4.14 -1.60
C ILE A 45 -4.20 -2.97 -0.82
N LEU A 46 -2.93 -2.67 -1.07
CA LEU A 46 -2.23 -1.53 -0.48
C LEU A 46 -2.31 -0.35 -1.44
N ARG A 47 -2.81 0.79 -0.96
CA ARG A 47 -2.88 2.03 -1.73
C ARG A 47 -1.84 2.99 -1.17
N ILE A 48 -0.81 3.27 -1.96
CA ILE A 48 0.28 4.17 -1.58
C ILE A 48 0.18 5.44 -2.42
N PRO A 49 0.02 6.63 -1.82
CA PRO A 49 0.05 7.89 -2.55
C PRO A 49 1.45 8.13 -3.15
N ARG A 50 1.54 8.52 -4.43
CA ARG A 50 2.83 8.70 -5.14
C ARG A 50 3.59 9.96 -4.76
N ARG A 51 2.91 10.97 -4.19
CA ARG A 51 3.54 12.23 -3.77
C ARG A 51 3.38 12.44 -2.26
N PRO A 52 4.45 12.77 -1.51
CA PRO A 52 4.33 13.20 -0.12
C PRO A 52 3.50 14.50 0.02
N GLU A 53 3.37 15.28 -1.05
CA GLU A 53 2.48 16.45 -1.12
C GLU A 53 0.98 16.09 -1.04
N SER A 54 0.58 14.86 -1.40
CA SER A 54 -0.82 14.41 -1.27
C SER A 54 -1.23 14.16 0.19
N MET A 55 -0.28 14.00 1.13
CA MET A 55 -0.62 13.97 2.56
C MET A 55 -1.06 15.33 3.12
N ARG A 56 -0.81 16.44 2.42
CA ARG A 56 -1.34 17.76 2.82
C ARG A 56 -2.85 17.90 2.55
N HIS A 57 -3.41 17.13 1.61
CA HIS A 57 -4.83 17.18 1.29
C HIS A 57 -5.69 16.22 2.14
N VAL A 58 -5.12 15.15 2.70
CA VAL A 58 -5.87 14.20 3.55
C VAL A 58 -6.36 14.85 4.85
N GLN A 59 -5.69 15.89 5.37
CA GLN A 59 -6.16 16.64 6.54
C GLN A 59 -7.28 17.63 6.23
N ARG A 60 -7.62 17.86 4.95
CA ARG A 60 -8.53 18.94 4.55
C ARG A 60 -9.98 18.49 4.27
N GLU A 61 -10.29 17.21 4.48
CA GLU A 61 -11.66 16.68 4.36
C GLU A 61 -12.37 16.44 5.72
N LYS A 62 -11.87 17.04 6.82
CA LYS A 62 -12.58 17.09 8.12
C LYS A 62 -13.11 18.49 8.47
N LYS A 63 -13.52 19.27 7.47
CA LYS A 63 -14.35 20.47 7.67
C LYS A 63 -15.39 20.61 6.56
N HIS A 64 -16.45 19.82 6.66
CA HIS A 64 -17.79 20.34 6.45
C HIS A 64 -18.72 19.69 7.48
#